data_AF-A0A1Q5QTQ6-F1
#
_entry.id   AF-A0A1Q5QTQ6-F1
#
_cell.length_a   1.000
_cell.length_b   1.000
_cell.length_c   1.000
_cell.angle_alpha   90.00
_cell.angle_beta   90.00
_cell.angle_gamma   90.00
#
_symmetry.space_group_name_H-M   'P 1'
#
loop_
_entity.id
_entity.type
_entity.pdbx_description
1 polymer ?
#
loop_
_entity_poly.entity_id
_entity_poly.type
_entity_poly.pdbx_seq_one_letter_code
_entity_poly.pdbx_strand_id
1 'polypeptide(L)'
;MRRFVEEADRGQRTLLPECLDDFIDESNPVRVIDVFVDALGLAGMGFEGVEPAATGRPSYHPSVLLKLYIYGYLNRVQSSRRLEREAGRNVEVMWLLGRLAPDHKTIADFRKDNGLALRKVCARFVELCREMGLLAKASVAIDGSKFKAVNNRDRNFTRAKVERRRAQLEESVARYLSQLDTADRQEPSEALAAKVTRLTEKLT
;
A
#
# COMPACT_ATOMS: atom_id res chain seq x y z
N MET A 1 22.18 14.60 -40.61
CA MET A 1 22.54 13.73 -39.48
C MET A 1 21.49 13.89 -38.39
N ARG A 2 20.82 12.82 -37.97
CA ARG A 2 19.91 12.89 -36.82
C ARG A 2 20.75 13.13 -35.57
N ARG A 3 20.41 14.15 -34.77
CA ARG A 3 21.15 14.63 -33.60
C ARG A 3 20.54 14.17 -32.27
N PHE A 4 19.70 13.13 -32.30
CA PHE A 4 19.00 12.63 -31.12
C PHE A 4 19.63 11.32 -30.65
N VAL A 5 19.51 11.05 -29.36
CA VAL A 5 19.76 9.71 -28.80
C VAL A 5 18.73 8.77 -29.41
N GLU A 6 19.19 7.66 -29.99
CA GLU A 6 18.33 6.67 -30.65
C GLU A 6 17.72 5.71 -29.63
N GLU A 7 16.47 5.32 -29.85
CA GLU A 7 15.80 4.31 -29.01
C GLU A 7 16.32 2.90 -29.31
N ALA A 8 16.22 2.01 -28.33
CA ALA A 8 16.46 0.59 -28.55
C ALA A 8 15.34 -0.01 -29.43
N ASP A 9 15.70 -0.98 -30.28
CA ASP A 9 14.73 -1.69 -31.11
C ASP A 9 13.83 -2.59 -30.25
N ARG A 10 12.52 -2.32 -30.25
CA ARG A 10 11.51 -3.09 -29.51
C ARG A 10 11.40 -4.55 -29.96
N GLY A 11 11.84 -4.86 -31.18
CA GLY A 11 11.87 -6.22 -31.74
C GLY A 11 13.13 -7.00 -31.41
N GLN A 12 14.16 -6.36 -30.83
CA GLN A 12 15.41 -6.99 -30.48
C GLN A 12 15.20 -8.08 -29.44
N ARG A 13 15.68 -9.29 -29.75
CA ARG A 13 15.65 -10.43 -28.83
C ARG A 13 17.00 -10.56 -28.16
N THR A 14 17.01 -10.75 -26.85
CA THR A 14 18.20 -11.09 -26.08
C THR A 14 18.38 -12.62 -26.00
N LEU A 15 19.63 -13.08 -25.88
CA LEU A 15 19.92 -14.51 -25.71
C LEU A 15 19.45 -15.04 -24.34
N LEU A 16 19.59 -14.20 -23.30
CA LEU A 16 19.14 -14.46 -21.94
C LEU A 16 18.09 -13.41 -21.54
N PRO A 17 17.02 -13.81 -20.82
CA PRO A 17 16.06 -12.84 -20.29
C PRO A 17 16.71 -11.98 -19.21
N GLU A 18 16.41 -10.68 -19.23
CA GLU A 18 16.82 -9.74 -18.19
C GLU A 18 16.16 -10.15 -16.85
N CYS A 19 16.90 -9.99 -15.74
CA CYS A 19 16.34 -10.30 -14.44
C CYS A 19 15.44 -9.14 -13.99
N LEU A 20 14.40 -9.43 -13.19
CA LEU A 20 13.51 -8.36 -12.71
C LEU A 20 14.26 -7.31 -11.90
N ASP A 21 15.32 -7.73 -11.20
CA ASP A 21 16.10 -6.86 -10.33
C ASP A 21 16.87 -5.79 -11.12
N ASP A 22 17.23 -6.08 -12.39
CA ASP A 22 17.91 -5.13 -13.29
C ASP A 22 17.07 -3.89 -13.61
N PHE A 23 15.73 -4.00 -13.50
CA PHE A 23 14.80 -2.91 -13.80
C PHE A 23 14.49 -2.02 -12.60
N ILE A 24 14.90 -2.42 -11.39
CA ILE A 24 14.55 -1.72 -10.16
C ILE A 24 15.82 -1.17 -9.53
N ASP A 25 15.97 0.15 -9.52
CA ASP A 25 17.10 0.81 -8.87
C ASP A 25 17.17 0.48 -7.36
N GLU A 26 18.38 0.47 -6.79
CA GLU A 26 18.60 0.20 -5.36
C GLU A 26 17.89 1.22 -4.45
N SER A 27 17.73 2.45 -4.92
CA SER A 27 17.02 3.51 -4.19
C SER A 27 15.50 3.49 -4.38
N ASN A 28 14.96 2.57 -5.19
CA ASN A 28 13.53 2.51 -5.44
C ASN A 28 12.76 2.16 -4.14
N PRO A 29 11.73 2.95 -3.76
CA PRO A 29 10.96 2.73 -2.54
C PRO A 29 10.25 1.38 -2.48
N VAL A 30 10.02 0.70 -3.61
CA VAL A 30 9.42 -0.63 -3.66
C VAL A 30 10.23 -1.66 -2.85
N ARG A 31 11.55 -1.51 -2.80
CA ARG A 31 12.45 -2.38 -2.02
C ARG A 31 12.22 -2.23 -0.52
N VAL A 32 11.84 -1.03 -0.06
CA VAL A 32 11.47 -0.79 1.35
C VAL A 32 10.19 -1.53 1.70
N ILE A 33 9.21 -1.56 0.79
CA ILE A 33 7.96 -2.31 1.00
C ILE A 33 8.26 -3.81 1.17
N ASP A 34 9.12 -4.34 0.30
CA ASP A 34 9.52 -5.74 0.30
C ASP A 34 10.15 -6.15 1.65
N VAL A 35 11.24 -5.46 2.03
CA VAL A 35 11.97 -5.71 3.27
C VAL A 35 11.08 -5.47 4.50
N PHE A 36 10.27 -4.40 4.50
CA PHE A 36 9.39 -4.09 5.61
C PHE A 36 8.38 -5.22 5.86
N VAL A 37 7.70 -5.70 4.82
CA VAL A 37 6.69 -6.75 4.96
C VAL A 37 7.32 -8.09 5.38
N ASP A 38 8.48 -8.43 4.83
CA ASP A 38 9.18 -9.68 5.16
C ASP A 38 9.69 -9.71 6.60
N ALA A 39 9.94 -8.55 7.20
CA ALA A 39 10.27 -8.43 8.62
C ALA A 39 9.06 -8.58 9.57
N LEU A 40 7.82 -8.61 9.07
CA LEU A 40 6.63 -8.70 9.91
C LEU A 40 6.28 -10.15 10.25
N GLY A 41 6.02 -10.41 11.55
CA GLY A 41 5.39 -11.64 12.00
C GLY A 41 3.89 -11.68 11.69
N LEU A 42 3.52 -11.96 10.44
CA LEU A 42 2.13 -11.86 9.94
C LEU A 42 1.14 -12.73 10.72
N ALA A 43 1.52 -13.96 11.09
CA ALA A 43 0.67 -14.83 11.89
C ALA A 43 0.32 -14.21 13.25
N GLY A 44 1.31 -13.63 13.94
CA GLY A 44 1.11 -12.94 15.22
C GLY A 44 0.29 -11.64 15.10
N MET A 45 0.28 -11.04 13.92
CA MET A 45 -0.56 -9.87 13.64
C MET A 45 -2.01 -10.23 13.35
N GLY A 46 -2.32 -11.52 13.14
CA GLY A 46 -3.66 -12.03 12.88
C GLY A 46 -4.03 -12.03 11.39
N PHE A 47 -3.04 -12.15 10.51
CA PHE A 47 -3.29 -12.53 9.12
C PHE A 47 -3.59 -14.03 9.05
N GLU A 48 -4.68 -14.39 8.37
CA GLU A 48 -5.02 -15.78 8.07
C GLU A 48 -4.29 -16.26 6.82
N GLY A 49 -4.12 -17.58 6.65
CA GLY A 49 -3.50 -18.15 5.44
C GLY A 49 -1.98 -18.02 5.35
N VAL A 50 -1.31 -17.68 6.45
CA VAL A 50 0.17 -17.75 6.57
C VAL A 50 0.63 -19.20 6.44
N GLU A 51 -0.05 -20.09 7.16
CA GLU A 51 0.14 -21.54 6.99
C GLU A 51 -0.78 -22.05 5.88
N PRO A 52 -0.24 -22.80 4.90
CA PRO A 52 -1.04 -23.33 3.81
C PRO A 52 -2.03 -24.38 4.31
N ALA A 53 -3.22 -24.40 3.72
CA ALA A 53 -4.20 -25.45 4.00
C ALA A 53 -3.66 -26.83 3.56
N ALA A 54 -3.98 -27.88 4.32
CA ALA A 54 -3.52 -29.24 4.03
C ALA A 54 -4.04 -29.80 2.69
N THR A 55 -5.17 -29.27 2.19
CA THR A 55 -5.83 -29.73 0.96
C THR A 55 -6.42 -28.56 0.18
N GLY A 56 -6.61 -28.74 -1.12
CA GLY A 56 -7.23 -27.75 -2.00
C GLY A 56 -6.20 -26.93 -2.78
N ARG A 57 -6.68 -25.90 -3.50
CA ARG A 57 -5.79 -24.99 -4.22
C ARG A 57 -5.07 -24.08 -3.22
N PRO A 58 -3.73 -23.96 -3.27
CA PRO A 58 -3.00 -23.02 -2.43
C PRO A 58 -3.49 -21.58 -2.63
N SER A 59 -3.73 -20.87 -1.54
CA SER A 59 -4.00 -19.44 -1.55
C SER A 59 -2.71 -18.64 -1.74
N TYR A 60 -2.84 -17.38 -2.13
CA TYR A 60 -1.72 -16.45 -2.04
C TYR A 60 -1.29 -16.29 -0.57
N HIS A 61 0.01 -16.21 -0.33
CA HIS A 61 0.51 -15.88 0.99
C HIS A 61 0.14 -14.41 1.34
N PRO A 62 -0.30 -14.11 2.58
CA PRO A 62 -0.72 -12.77 2.98
C PRO A 62 0.31 -11.67 2.74
N SER A 63 1.61 -12.00 2.76
CA SER A 63 2.68 -11.03 2.46
C SER A 63 2.56 -10.46 1.06
N VAL A 64 2.20 -11.27 0.06
CA VAL A 64 2.06 -10.84 -1.35
C VAL A 64 0.97 -9.78 -1.46
N LEU A 65 -0.19 -10.04 -0.87
CA LEU A 65 -1.34 -9.13 -0.91
C LEU A 65 -1.08 -7.87 -0.06
N LEU A 66 -0.37 -8.01 1.07
CA LEU A 66 0.03 -6.87 1.89
C LEU A 66 1.02 -5.95 1.16
N LYS A 67 2.04 -6.51 0.50
CA LYS A 67 3.00 -5.76 -0.33
C LYS A 67 2.28 -4.96 -1.40
N LEU A 68 1.38 -5.60 -2.16
CA LEU A 68 0.56 -4.93 -3.18
C LEU A 68 -0.32 -3.82 -2.58
N TYR A 69 -0.89 -4.06 -1.40
CA TYR A 69 -1.76 -3.08 -0.75
C TYR A 69 -0.99 -1.84 -0.28
N ILE A 70 0.20 -2.02 0.30
CA ILE A 70 1.09 -0.91 0.69
C ILE A 70 1.55 -0.14 -0.56
N TYR A 71 1.92 -0.85 -1.64
CA TYR A 71 2.27 -0.23 -2.91
C TYR A 71 1.12 0.65 -3.44
N GLY A 72 -0.10 0.11 -3.42
CA GLY A 72 -1.30 0.85 -3.81
C GLY A 72 -1.54 2.10 -2.99
N TYR A 73 -1.35 2.02 -1.67
CA TYR A 73 -1.49 3.17 -0.79
C TYR A 73 -0.49 4.29 -1.13
N LEU A 74 0.80 3.95 -1.26
CA LEU A 74 1.87 4.91 -1.54
C LEU A 74 1.69 5.57 -2.91
N ASN A 75 1.27 4.79 -3.91
CA ASN A 75 1.07 5.27 -5.29
C ASN A 75 -0.36 5.77 -5.58
N ARG A 76 -1.21 5.92 -4.55
CA ARG A 76 -2.61 6.38 -4.67
C ARG A 76 -3.46 5.53 -5.64
N VAL A 77 -3.15 4.24 -5.74
CA VAL A 77 -3.93 3.24 -6.48
C VAL A 77 -4.87 2.53 -5.51
N GLN A 78 -6.08 3.07 -5.39
CA GLN A 78 -7.04 2.65 -4.36
C GLN A 78 -7.95 1.49 -4.80
N SER A 79 -8.25 1.41 -6.10
CA SER A 79 -9.10 0.35 -6.66
C SER A 79 -8.36 -0.98 -6.72
N SER A 80 -9.04 -2.04 -6.31
CA SER A 80 -8.57 -3.42 -6.42
C SER A 80 -8.40 -3.86 -7.87
N ARG A 81 -9.21 -3.36 -8.82
CA ARG A 81 -9.04 -3.63 -10.26
C ARG A 81 -7.86 -2.88 -10.85
N ARG A 82 -7.61 -1.65 -10.39
CA ARG A 82 -6.40 -0.93 -10.79
C ARG A 82 -5.16 -1.64 -10.26
N LEU A 83 -5.19 -2.15 -9.03
CA LEU A 83 -4.10 -2.96 -8.49
C LEU A 83 -3.87 -4.25 -9.27
N GLU A 84 -4.93 -4.95 -9.67
CA GLU A 84 -4.84 -6.11 -10.58
C GLU A 84 -4.14 -5.73 -11.90
N ARG A 85 -4.53 -4.61 -12.52
CA ARG A 85 -3.88 -4.12 -13.75
C ARG A 85 -2.41 -3.74 -13.52
N GLU A 86 -2.09 -3.09 -12.40
CA GLU A 86 -0.70 -2.76 -12.05
C GLU A 86 0.14 -4.03 -11.90
N ALA A 87 -0.37 -5.06 -11.21
CA ALA A 87 0.33 -6.34 -11.07
C ALA A 87 0.66 -7.02 -12.41
N GLY A 88 -0.17 -6.81 -13.44
CA GLY A 88 0.04 -7.35 -14.78
C GLY A 88 0.89 -6.49 -15.73
N ARG A 89 1.23 -5.24 -15.40
CA ARG A 89 1.89 -4.32 -16.37
C ARG A 89 3.06 -3.52 -15.82
N ASN A 90 3.10 -3.30 -14.51
CA ASN A 90 4.06 -2.41 -13.88
C ASN A 90 5.26 -3.22 -13.38
N VAL A 91 6.45 -2.89 -13.88
CA VAL A 91 7.67 -3.64 -13.56
C VAL A 91 7.99 -3.62 -12.06
N GLU A 92 7.68 -2.54 -11.35
CA GLU A 92 7.87 -2.45 -9.89
C GLU A 92 6.99 -3.47 -9.17
N VAL A 93 5.73 -3.59 -9.59
CA VAL A 93 4.78 -4.53 -8.97
C VAL A 93 5.09 -5.96 -9.38
N MET A 94 5.52 -6.18 -10.63
CA MET A 94 6.01 -7.49 -11.07
C MET A 94 7.22 -7.93 -10.25
N TRP A 95 8.16 -7.03 -9.97
CA TRP A 95 9.31 -7.30 -9.11
C TRP A 95 8.84 -7.60 -7.68
N LEU A 96 8.03 -6.73 -7.09
CA LEU A 96 7.55 -6.83 -5.70
C LEU A 96 6.76 -8.12 -5.42
N LEU A 97 5.99 -8.60 -6.40
CA LEU A 97 5.14 -9.78 -6.26
C LEU A 97 5.73 -11.04 -6.91
N GLY A 98 6.94 -10.96 -7.49
CA GLY A 98 7.53 -12.08 -8.22
C GLY A 98 6.66 -12.54 -9.41
N ARG A 99 6.03 -11.59 -10.11
CA ARG A 99 5.08 -11.79 -11.23
C ARG A 99 3.77 -12.50 -10.85
N LEU A 100 3.45 -12.61 -9.56
CA LEU A 100 2.09 -12.97 -9.16
C LEU A 100 1.13 -11.83 -9.49
N ALA A 101 -0.01 -12.17 -10.09
CA ALA A 101 -1.07 -11.23 -10.43
C ALA A 101 -2.39 -11.69 -9.81
N PRO A 102 -2.63 -11.39 -8.52
CA PRO A 102 -3.90 -11.65 -7.87
C PRO A 102 -5.03 -10.89 -8.56
N ASP A 103 -6.19 -11.53 -8.73
CA ASP A 103 -7.37 -10.87 -9.28
C ASP A 103 -7.94 -9.82 -8.30
N HIS A 104 -8.72 -8.86 -8.82
CA HIS A 104 -9.31 -7.80 -7.98
C HIS A 104 -10.18 -8.34 -6.84
N LYS A 105 -10.79 -9.51 -7.00
CA LYS A 105 -11.65 -10.10 -5.97
C LYS A 105 -10.81 -10.56 -4.79
N THR A 106 -9.72 -11.26 -5.06
CA THR A 106 -8.73 -11.70 -4.08
C THR A 106 -8.17 -10.49 -3.31
N ILE A 107 -7.86 -9.40 -4.02
CA ILE A 107 -7.35 -8.17 -3.42
C ILE A 107 -8.40 -7.50 -2.51
N ALA A 108 -9.65 -7.40 -2.98
CA ALA A 108 -10.75 -6.81 -2.22
C ALA A 108 -11.11 -7.65 -0.98
N ASP A 109 -11.20 -8.97 -1.12
CA ASP A 109 -11.50 -9.90 -0.02
C ASP A 109 -10.39 -9.83 1.04
N PHE A 110 -9.12 -9.83 0.64
CA PHE A 110 -8.00 -9.64 1.56
C PHE A 110 -8.12 -8.38 2.41
N ARG A 111 -8.44 -7.24 1.77
CA ARG A 111 -8.64 -5.95 2.47
C ARG A 111 -9.78 -6.01 3.47
N LYS A 112 -10.91 -6.58 3.05
CA LYS A 112 -12.14 -6.71 3.85
C LYS A 112 -11.89 -7.58 5.08
N ASP A 113 -11.24 -8.72 4.90
CA ASP A 113 -11.11 -9.74 5.94
C ASP A 113 -9.98 -9.41 6.93
N ASN A 114 -8.95 -8.67 6.50
CA ASN A 114 -7.76 -8.38 7.31
C ASN A 114 -7.71 -6.96 7.90
N GLY A 115 -8.83 -6.22 7.95
CA GLY A 115 -8.86 -4.81 8.39
C GLY A 115 -8.26 -4.56 9.79
N LEU A 116 -8.39 -5.51 10.73
CA LEU A 116 -7.76 -5.44 12.06
C LEU A 116 -6.25 -5.63 11.99
N ALA A 117 -5.77 -6.60 11.20
CA ALA A 117 -4.35 -6.87 11.02
C ALA A 117 -3.64 -5.70 10.31
N LEU A 118 -4.29 -5.11 9.30
CA LEU A 118 -3.80 -3.91 8.62
C LEU A 118 -3.57 -2.73 9.58
N ARG A 119 -4.44 -2.52 10.57
CA ARG A 119 -4.22 -1.50 11.61
C ARG A 119 -2.97 -1.76 12.45
N LYS A 120 -2.68 -3.02 12.77
CA LYS A 120 -1.47 -3.41 13.49
C LYS A 120 -0.22 -3.19 12.65
N VAL A 121 -0.27 -3.49 11.34
CA VAL A 121 0.83 -3.19 10.40
C VAL A 121 1.15 -1.70 10.40
N CYS A 122 0.14 -0.83 10.32
CA CYS A 122 0.33 0.62 10.41
C CYS A 122 0.98 1.04 11.73
N ALA A 123 0.58 0.46 12.86
CA ALA A 123 1.20 0.74 14.16
C ALA A 123 2.68 0.34 14.18
N ARG A 124 3.01 -0.86 13.67
CA ARG A 124 4.40 -1.33 13.55
C ARG A 124 5.24 -0.46 12.62
N PHE A 125 4.67 0.02 11.52
CA PHE A 125 5.35 0.96 10.63
C PHE A 125 5.69 2.27 11.35
N VAL A 126 4.74 2.83 12.11
CA VAL A 126 4.99 4.04 12.91
C VAL A 126 6.09 3.80 13.95
N GLU A 127 6.06 2.66 14.65
CA GLU A 127 7.09 2.28 15.62
C GLU A 127 8.48 2.18 14.96
N LEU A 128 8.58 1.50 13.82
CA LEU A 128 9.82 1.41 13.03
C LEU A 128 10.35 2.81 12.66
N CYS A 129 9.49 3.69 12.17
CA CYS A 129 9.87 5.06 11.86
C CYS A 129 10.35 5.85 13.09
N ARG A 130 9.87 5.53 14.30
CA ARG A 130 10.40 6.12 15.56
C ARG A 130 11.77 5.56 15.90
N GLU A 131 11.97 4.26 15.77
CA GLU A 131 13.24 3.58 16.05
C GLU A 131 14.35 4.08 15.13
N MET A 132 14.04 4.26 13.85
CA MET A 132 14.94 4.83 12.85
C MET A 132 15.12 6.36 12.98
N GLY A 133 14.42 7.02 13.91
CA GLY A 133 14.50 8.47 14.10
C GLY A 133 13.93 9.30 12.94
N LEU A 134 13.15 8.68 12.04
CA LEU A 134 12.50 9.34 10.90
C LEU A 134 11.31 10.21 11.32
N LEU A 135 10.67 9.86 12.44
CA LEU A 135 9.72 10.75 13.09
C LEU A 135 10.48 11.71 13.99
N ALA A 136 10.26 13.01 13.77
CA ALA A 136 10.84 14.05 14.60
C ALA A 136 10.64 13.71 16.07
N LYS A 137 11.75 13.48 16.79
CA LYS A 137 11.72 13.47 18.26
C LYS A 137 11.16 14.82 18.64
N ALA A 138 10.01 14.86 19.32
CA ALA A 138 9.61 16.06 20.03
C ALA A 138 10.70 16.31 21.09
N SER A 139 11.72 17.11 20.75
CA SER A 139 12.76 17.48 21.69
C SER A 139 12.12 18.43 22.68
N VAL A 140 11.85 17.94 23.89
CA VAL A 140 11.48 18.80 25.00
C VAL A 140 12.78 19.22 25.67
N ALA A 141 13.30 20.38 25.27
CA ALA A 141 14.35 21.06 26.02
C ALA A 141 13.70 21.66 27.28
N ILE A 142 14.00 21.11 28.45
CA ILE A 142 13.62 21.69 29.74
C ILE A 142 14.83 22.49 30.22
N ASP A 143 14.95 23.73 29.75
CA ASP A 143 15.84 24.71 30.39
C ASP A 143 15.08 25.41 31.51
N GLY A 144 15.65 25.42 32.71
CA GLY A 144 15.01 25.85 33.95
C GLY A 144 14.89 27.37 34.04
N SER A 145 14.02 27.97 33.24
CA SER A 145 13.68 29.40 33.32
C SER A 145 12.25 29.58 33.81
N LYS A 146 12.06 30.39 34.87
CA LYS A 146 10.74 30.67 35.45
C LYS A 146 9.95 31.60 34.53
N PHE A 147 9.07 31.03 33.71
CA PHE A 147 8.12 31.78 32.89
C PHE A 147 6.69 31.65 33.43
N LYS A 148 5.86 32.69 33.23
CA LYS A 148 4.41 32.59 33.40
C LYS A 148 3.90 31.55 32.40
N ALA A 149 3.32 30.45 32.89
CA ALA A 149 2.89 29.34 32.05
C ALA A 149 1.83 29.80 31.02
N VAL A 150 2.13 29.64 29.72
CA VAL A 150 1.13 29.84 28.67
C VAL A 150 0.25 28.60 28.61
N ASN A 151 -0.85 28.63 29.37
CA ASN A 151 -1.87 27.59 29.38
C ASN A 151 -2.84 27.75 28.18
N ASN A 152 -2.29 27.86 26.98
CA ASN A 152 -3.12 27.85 25.77
C ASN A 152 -3.70 26.44 25.60
N ARG A 153 -5.01 26.35 25.37
CA ARG A 153 -5.77 25.10 25.22
C ARG A 153 -5.14 24.13 24.21
N ASP A 154 -4.46 24.64 23.19
CA ASP A 154 -3.90 23.82 22.11
C ASP A 154 -2.48 23.30 22.38
N ARG A 155 -1.83 23.79 23.45
CA ARG A 155 -0.47 23.37 23.84
C ARG A 155 -0.42 22.58 25.14
N ASN A 156 -1.55 22.37 25.79
CA ASN A 156 -1.69 21.54 26.99
C ASN A 156 -2.18 20.13 26.59
N PHE A 157 -1.37 19.09 26.84
CA PHE A 157 -1.76 17.69 26.61
C PHE A 157 -2.00 16.98 27.94
N THR A 158 -3.27 16.69 28.25
CA THR A 158 -3.66 15.80 29.35
C THR A 158 -3.85 14.38 28.83
N ARG A 159 -3.82 13.38 29.72
CA ARG A 159 -4.09 11.97 29.38
C ARG A 159 -5.39 11.83 28.58
N ALA A 160 -6.45 12.52 28.99
CA ALA A 160 -7.73 12.55 28.26
C ALA A 160 -7.63 13.13 26.84
N LYS A 161 -6.78 14.14 26.60
CA LYS A 161 -6.55 14.68 25.25
C LYS A 161 -5.76 13.73 24.37
N VAL A 162 -4.79 13.02 24.95
CA VAL A 162 -4.05 11.98 24.23
C VAL A 162 -4.99 10.86 23.79
N GLU A 163 -5.86 10.40 24.70
CA GLU A 163 -6.87 9.38 24.35
C GLU A 163 -7.85 9.87 23.27
N ARG A 164 -8.34 11.12 23.34
CA ARG A 164 -9.17 11.68 22.25
C ARG A 164 -8.44 11.73 20.91
N ARG A 165 -7.15 12.06 20.92
CA ARG A 165 -6.35 12.14 19.69
C ARG A 165 -6.11 10.76 19.10
N ARG A 166 -5.91 9.75 19.94
CA ARG A 166 -5.86 8.35 19.54
C ARG A 166 -7.17 7.91 18.89
N ALA A 167 -8.31 8.22 19.52
CA ALA A 167 -9.62 7.91 18.96
C ALA A 167 -9.87 8.61 17.61
N GLN A 168 -9.46 9.87 17.45
CA GLN A 168 -9.53 10.58 16.16
C GLN A 168 -8.67 9.94 15.06
N LEU A 169 -7.48 9.44 15.41
CA LEU A 169 -6.62 8.72 14.47
C LEU A 169 -7.28 7.40 14.04
N GLU A 170 -7.81 6.64 14.99
CA GLU A 170 -8.56 5.40 14.72
C GLU A 170 -9.78 5.67 13.81
N GLU A 171 -10.51 6.76 14.06
CA GLU A 171 -11.64 7.20 13.21
C GLU A 171 -11.17 7.60 11.80
N SER A 172 -10.05 8.32 11.69
CA SER A 172 -9.49 8.69 10.39
C SER A 172 -9.05 7.46 9.58
N VAL A 173 -8.48 6.44 10.24
CA VAL A 173 -8.14 5.16 9.60
C VAL A 173 -9.41 4.45 9.14
N ALA A 174 -10.44 4.38 9.98
CA ALA A 174 -11.73 3.79 9.60
C ALA A 174 -12.38 4.51 8.41
N ARG A 175 -12.37 5.84 8.41
CA ARG A 175 -12.87 6.67 7.30
C ARG A 175 -12.10 6.39 6.01
N TYR A 176 -10.79 6.29 6.09
CA TYR A 176 -9.96 5.97 4.93
C TYR A 176 -10.29 4.59 4.36
N LEU A 177 -10.43 3.56 5.20
CA LEU A 177 -10.85 2.22 4.76
C LEU A 177 -12.22 2.28 4.04
N SER A 178 -13.17 3.05 4.55
CA SER A 178 -14.48 3.24 3.90
C SER A 178 -14.39 3.96 2.54
N GLN A 179 -13.47 4.91 2.37
CA GLN A 179 -13.23 5.55 1.06
C GLN A 179 -12.71 4.55 0.03
N LEU A 180 -11.87 3.61 0.45
CA LEU A 180 -11.37 2.55 -0.42
C LEU A 180 -12.49 1.62 -0.89
N ASP A 181 -13.38 1.21 0.02
CA ASP A 181 -14.57 0.41 -0.33
C ASP A 181 -15.48 1.14 -1.32
N THR A 182 -15.62 2.47 -1.15
CA THR A 182 -16.40 3.32 -2.05
C THR A 182 -15.77 3.38 -3.45
N ALA A 183 -14.45 3.51 -3.52
CA ALA A 183 -13.71 3.52 -4.78
C ALA A 183 -13.90 2.21 -5.56
N ASP A 184 -13.88 1.06 -4.89
CA ASP A 184 -14.12 -0.24 -5.53
C ASP A 184 -15.54 -0.37 -6.12
N ARG A 185 -16.54 0.30 -5.51
CA ARG A 185 -17.94 0.33 -5.97
C ARG A 185 -18.18 1.31 -7.11
N GLN A 186 -17.50 2.45 -7.12
CA GLN A 186 -17.72 3.54 -8.09
C GLN A 186 -16.97 3.33 -9.40
N GLU A 187 -16.00 2.42 -9.44
CA GLU A 187 -15.29 2.12 -10.67
C GLU A 187 -16.23 1.45 -11.69
N PRO A 188 -16.31 1.94 -12.95
CA PRO A 188 -17.23 1.40 -13.93
C PRO A 188 -16.91 -0.07 -14.17
N SER A 189 -17.88 -0.94 -13.93
CA SER A 189 -17.74 -2.36 -14.26
C SER A 189 -17.54 -2.50 -15.76
N GLU A 190 -16.88 -3.59 -16.21
CA GLU A 190 -16.76 -3.89 -17.64
C GLU A 190 -18.11 -3.92 -18.35
N ALA A 191 -19.19 -4.30 -17.64
CA ALA A 191 -20.55 -4.25 -18.15
C ALA A 191 -21.07 -2.81 -18.36
N LEU A 192 -20.66 -1.86 -17.53
CA LEU A 192 -20.99 -0.44 -17.70
C LEU A 192 -20.15 0.19 -18.81
N ALA A 193 -18.85 -0.14 -18.88
CA ALA A 193 -17.98 0.28 -19.97
C ALA A 193 -18.49 -0.23 -21.33
N ALA A 194 -18.85 -1.52 -21.44
CA ALA A 194 -19.43 -2.11 -22.65
C ALA A 194 -20.80 -1.51 -23.02
N LYS A 195 -21.62 -1.11 -22.03
CA LYS A 195 -22.86 -0.36 -22.28
C LYS A 195 -22.59 1.03 -22.85
N VAL A 196 -21.58 1.72 -22.32
CA VAL A 196 -21.16 3.05 -22.82
C VAL A 196 -20.63 2.92 -24.25
N THR A 197 -19.79 1.93 -24.55
CA THR A 197 -19.28 1.67 -25.91
C THR A 197 -20.42 1.39 -26.90
N ARG A 198 -21.38 0.53 -26.52
CA ARG A 198 -22.58 0.25 -27.33
C ARG A 198 -23.49 1.47 -27.55
N LEU A 199 -23.55 2.39 -26.58
CA LEU A 199 -24.33 3.62 -26.69
C LEU A 199 -23.65 4.62 -27.63
N THR A 200 -22.33 4.75 -27.56
CA THR A 200 -21.55 5.59 -28.49
C THR A 200 -21.63 5.06 -29.93
N GLU A 201 -21.56 3.76 -30.16
CA GLU A 201 -21.72 3.13 -31.49
C GLU A 201 -23.12 3.31 -32.10
N LYS A 202 -24.15 3.57 -31.28
CA LYS A 202 -25.52 3.83 -31.76
C LYS A 202 -25.83 5.30 -32.03
N LEU A 203 -24.97 6.20 -31.53
CA LEU A 203 -25.13 7.65 -31.65
C LEU A 203 -24.26 8.26 -32.76
N THR A 204 -23.30 7.51 -33.29
CA THR A 204 -22.59 7.75 -34.56
C THR A 204 -23.20 6.91 -35.67
#